data_AF-A0A9P4L8F5-F1
#
_entry.id   AF-A0A9P4L8F5-F1
#
_cell.length_a   1.000
_cell.length_b   1.000
_cell.length_c   1.000
_cell.angle_alpha   90.00
_cell.angle_beta   90.00
_cell.angle_gamma   90.00
#
_symmetry.space_group_name_H-M   'P 1'
#
loop_
_entity.id
_entity.type
_entity.pdbx_description
1 polymer ?
#
loop_
_entity_poly.entity_id
_entity_poly.type
_entity_poly.pdbx_seq_one_letter_code
_entity_poly.pdbx_strand_id
1 'polypeptide(L)'
;IWQQHALHMQHRYRASGLPDFAAETKLAFQKKVYDLHLGRESQLRKAYEDTANLHPPGEHATRKGVTGLWNTVLVTTQFSEHSMWDLISTKLWRYFENGFSWNLPQWVPRGILRIQTIFNASRVYFDFGSRTFSTDQINLPAEASTQVLFYAARCHETGADVHFGLAFLADGFVKVQFPALAVVGADAGCRAGVVVDTVVELTGVYM
;
A
#
# COMPACT_ATOMS: atom_id res chain seq x y z
N ILE A 1 7.16 -0.30 -16.72
CA ILE A 1 5.75 -0.16 -16.28
C ILE A 1 5.16 1.15 -16.80
N TRP A 2 5.65 2.32 -16.35
CA TRP A 2 5.10 3.61 -16.78
C TRP A 2 4.94 3.79 -18.31
N GLN A 3 5.98 3.49 -19.11
CA GLN A 3 5.92 3.66 -20.56
C GLN A 3 4.76 2.88 -21.20
N GLN A 4 4.56 1.63 -20.76
CA GLN A 4 3.46 0.79 -21.24
C GLN A 4 2.10 1.36 -20.81
N HIS A 5 1.96 1.75 -19.54
CA HIS A 5 0.74 2.39 -19.02
C HIS A 5 0.40 3.66 -19.81
N ALA A 6 1.38 4.53 -20.04
CA ALA A 6 1.20 5.79 -20.77
C ALA A 6 0.73 5.54 -22.21
N LEU A 7 1.35 4.59 -22.93
CA LEU A 7 0.91 4.20 -24.27
C LEU A 7 -0.54 3.69 -24.25
N HIS A 8 -0.86 2.80 -23.32
CA HIS A 8 -2.21 2.26 -23.19
C HIS A 8 -3.24 3.36 -22.92
N MET A 9 -2.96 4.26 -21.99
CA MET A 9 -3.84 5.37 -21.66
C MET A 9 -4.01 6.36 -22.81
N GLN A 10 -2.94 6.68 -23.55
CA GLN A 10 -3.03 7.51 -24.77
C GLN A 10 -4.00 6.91 -25.79
N HIS A 11 -3.93 5.60 -26.04
CA HIS A 11 -4.86 4.93 -26.93
C HIS A 11 -6.32 5.03 -26.43
N ARG A 12 -6.54 4.86 -25.11
CA ARG A 12 -7.89 4.99 -24.52
C ARG A 12 -8.44 6.41 -24.64
N TYR A 13 -7.62 7.43 -24.35
CA TYR A 13 -8.04 8.83 -24.46
C TYR A 13 -8.42 9.20 -25.90
N ARG A 14 -7.63 8.75 -26.88
CA ARG A 14 -7.96 8.92 -28.30
C ARG A 14 -9.27 8.22 -28.68
N ALA A 15 -9.44 6.97 -28.24
CA ALA A 15 -10.66 6.20 -28.52
C ALA A 15 -11.91 6.81 -27.87
N SER A 16 -11.78 7.47 -26.73
CA SER A 16 -12.89 8.18 -26.07
C SER A 16 -13.17 9.58 -26.63
N GLY A 17 -12.41 10.05 -27.62
CA GLY A 17 -12.53 11.40 -28.17
C GLY A 17 -12.13 12.51 -27.18
N LEU A 18 -11.26 12.20 -26.22
CA LEU A 18 -10.79 13.21 -25.27
C LEU A 18 -9.84 14.19 -25.98
N PRO A 19 -10.00 15.52 -25.83
CA PRO A 19 -9.08 16.48 -26.43
C PRO A 19 -7.64 16.27 -25.97
N ASP A 20 -6.67 16.48 -26.87
CA ASP A 20 -5.25 16.20 -26.61
C ASP A 20 -4.73 16.91 -25.35
N PHE A 21 -5.06 18.19 -25.16
CA PHE A 21 -4.63 18.95 -23.96
C PHE A 21 -5.15 18.32 -22.65
N ALA A 22 -6.37 17.77 -22.66
CA ALA A 22 -6.97 17.13 -21.50
C ALA A 22 -6.35 15.74 -21.25
N ALA A 23 -6.05 15.00 -22.32
CA ALA A 23 -5.32 13.73 -22.25
C ALA A 23 -3.90 13.92 -21.69
N GLU A 24 -3.16 14.91 -22.20
CA GLU A 24 -1.82 15.28 -21.73
C GLU A 24 -1.83 15.69 -20.26
N THR A 25 -2.82 16.51 -19.85
CA THR A 25 -2.97 16.93 -18.45
C THR A 25 -3.19 15.73 -17.53
N LYS A 26 -4.06 14.80 -17.91
CA LYS A 26 -4.31 13.57 -17.12
C LYS A 26 -3.05 12.68 -17.05
N LEU A 27 -2.33 12.51 -18.16
CA LEU A 27 -1.08 11.74 -18.18
C LEU A 27 0.02 12.39 -17.35
N ALA A 28 0.17 13.71 -17.40
CA ALA A 28 1.14 14.44 -16.59
C ALA A 28 0.87 14.30 -15.09
N PHE A 29 -0.41 14.38 -14.70
CA PHE A 29 -0.82 14.09 -13.32
C PHE A 29 -0.47 12.65 -12.90
N GLN A 30 -0.85 11.68 -13.72
CA GLN A 30 -0.54 10.26 -13.46
C GLN A 30 0.98 10.01 -13.38
N LYS A 31 1.79 10.65 -14.23
CA LYS A 31 3.26 10.56 -14.20
C LYS A 31 3.82 11.03 -12.88
N LYS A 32 3.35 12.20 -12.43
CA LYS A 32 3.78 12.81 -11.16
C LYS A 32 3.50 11.86 -10.00
N VAL A 33 2.34 11.23 -9.98
CA VAL A 33 1.99 10.26 -8.92
C VAL A 33 2.78 8.95 -9.05
N TYR A 34 2.99 8.44 -10.27
CA TYR A 34 3.86 7.27 -10.48
C TYR A 34 5.29 7.51 -9.96
N ASP A 35 5.86 8.67 -10.26
CA ASP A 35 7.21 9.04 -9.79
C ASP A 35 7.27 9.19 -8.27
N LEU A 36 6.22 9.75 -7.68
CA LEU A 36 6.07 9.76 -6.23
C LEU A 36 6.07 8.34 -5.67
N HIS A 37 5.29 7.42 -6.26
CA HIS A 37 5.25 6.02 -5.81
C HIS A 37 6.63 5.36 -5.89
N LEU A 38 7.34 5.56 -7.01
CA LEU A 38 8.70 5.04 -7.20
C LEU A 38 9.69 5.59 -6.15
N GLY A 39 9.59 6.87 -5.82
CA GLY A 39 10.39 7.50 -4.78
C GLY A 39 10.12 6.87 -3.40
N ARG A 40 8.85 6.64 -3.06
CA ARG A 40 8.46 6.00 -1.80
C ARG A 40 8.87 4.53 -1.72
N GLU A 41 8.77 3.76 -2.80
CA GLU A 41 9.30 2.38 -2.87
C GLU A 41 10.83 2.35 -2.65
N SER A 42 11.54 3.37 -3.11
CA SER A 42 12.98 3.51 -2.86
C SER A 42 13.29 3.85 -1.41
N GLN A 43 12.48 4.71 -0.78
CA GLN A 43 12.59 4.99 0.66
C GLN A 43 12.28 3.77 1.52
N LEU A 44 11.26 2.98 1.15
CA LEU A 44 10.94 1.71 1.83
C LEU A 44 12.13 0.74 1.80
N ARG A 45 12.80 0.63 0.65
CA ARG A 45 13.98 -0.23 0.50
C ARG A 45 15.10 0.19 1.45
N LYS A 46 15.34 1.50 1.56
CA LYS A 46 16.31 2.04 2.52
C LYS A 46 15.89 1.74 3.96
N ALA A 47 14.62 1.99 4.31
CA ALA A 47 14.09 1.66 5.63
C ALA A 47 14.21 0.15 5.95
N TYR A 48 14.07 -0.72 4.95
CA TYR A 48 14.28 -2.15 5.10
C TYR A 48 15.74 -2.49 5.41
N GLU A 49 16.68 -1.90 4.68
CA GLU A 49 18.13 -2.05 4.95
C GLU A 49 18.50 -1.52 6.34
N ASP A 50 18.01 -0.33 6.69
CA ASP A 50 18.21 0.28 8.01
C ASP A 50 17.65 -0.62 9.12
N THR A 51 16.44 -1.18 8.93
CA THR A 51 15.83 -2.13 9.88
C THR A 51 16.63 -3.43 10.02
N ALA A 52 17.16 -3.97 8.91
CA ALA A 52 17.97 -5.19 8.93
C ALA A 52 19.31 -5.00 9.67
N ASN A 53 19.85 -3.77 9.61
CA ASN A 53 21.12 -3.42 10.25
C ASN A 53 20.98 -3.17 11.77
N LEU A 54 19.77 -3.11 12.32
CA LEU A 54 19.51 -3.00 13.77
C LEU A 54 19.80 -4.30 14.57
N HIS A 55 20.87 -5.05 14.27
CA HIS A 55 21.22 -6.37 14.86
C HIS A 55 20.98 -6.57 16.38
N PRO A 56 21.01 -7.82 16.90
CA PRO A 56 20.12 -9.00 16.73
C PRO A 56 19.26 -9.22 18.03
N PRO A 57 18.34 -10.20 18.10
CA PRO A 57 17.42 -10.31 19.25
C PRO A 57 18.20 -10.67 20.53
N GLY A 58 18.38 -9.68 21.42
CA GLY A 58 19.14 -9.87 22.65
C GLY A 58 19.44 -8.57 23.41
N GLU A 59 19.46 -7.43 22.73
CA GLU A 59 19.58 -6.12 23.38
C GLU A 59 18.28 -5.35 23.19
N HIS A 60 17.39 -5.43 24.21
CA HIS A 60 16.17 -4.65 24.27
C HIS A 60 16.53 -3.15 24.26
N ALA A 61 16.47 -2.53 23.08
CA ALA A 61 16.51 -1.09 22.93
C ALA A 61 15.14 -0.51 23.39
N THR A 62 14.91 -0.56 24.70
CA THR A 62 13.80 0.14 25.35
C THR A 62 13.96 1.65 25.17
N ARG A 63 13.12 2.21 24.30
CA ARG A 63 12.51 3.55 24.33
C ARG A 63 13.41 4.76 24.62
N LYS A 64 13.45 5.69 23.67
CA LYS A 64 13.20 7.11 23.96
C LYS A 64 12.11 7.65 23.06
N GLY A 65 11.15 8.34 23.68
CA GLY A 65 10.01 8.96 23.03
C GLY A 65 10.43 10.06 22.06
N VAL A 66 9.46 10.47 21.25
CA VAL A 66 9.55 11.51 20.23
C VAL A 66 10.12 12.80 20.84
N THR A 67 11.43 12.99 20.70
CA THR A 67 12.07 14.30 20.75
C THR A 67 12.95 14.40 19.53
N GLY A 68 12.60 15.34 18.65
CA GLY A 68 13.05 15.40 17.28
C GLY A 68 14.56 15.23 17.12
N LEU A 69 14.95 14.15 16.44
CA LEU A 69 16.20 13.94 15.68
C LEU A 69 16.21 12.47 15.23
N TRP A 70 15.67 12.22 14.04
CA TRP A 70 16.03 11.20 13.04
C TRP A 70 16.84 9.97 13.51
N ASN A 71 16.32 9.19 14.46
CA ASN A 71 16.77 7.82 14.80
C ASN A 71 15.74 7.15 15.74
N THR A 72 14.48 7.06 15.32
CA THR A 72 13.42 6.49 16.15
C THR A 72 13.00 5.13 15.59
N VAL A 73 13.45 4.06 16.25
CA VAL A 73 12.83 2.74 16.13
C VAL A 73 11.37 2.93 16.54
N LEU A 74 10.46 2.89 15.58
CA LEU A 74 9.05 3.09 15.84
C LEU A 74 8.51 1.87 16.57
N VAL A 75 8.18 2.09 17.85
CA VAL A 75 7.42 1.14 18.65
C VAL A 75 6.00 1.22 18.15
N THR A 76 5.41 0.12 17.69
CA THR A 76 4.03 0.10 17.17
C THR A 76 3.00 0.51 18.22
N THR A 77 3.37 0.48 19.50
CA THR A 77 2.58 1.03 20.62
C THR A 77 2.51 2.56 20.63
N GLN A 78 3.23 3.27 19.76
CA GLN A 78 3.19 4.74 19.62
C GLN A 78 2.34 5.20 18.42
N PHE A 79 1.80 4.27 17.64
CA PHE A 79 0.78 4.61 16.67
C PHE A 79 -0.42 5.19 17.42
N SER A 80 -0.83 6.40 17.04
CA SER A 80 -2.08 7.00 17.55
C SER A 80 -3.24 6.02 17.33
N GLU A 81 -4.31 6.14 18.11
CA GLU A 81 -5.53 5.29 17.99
C GLU A 81 -6.10 5.22 16.56
N HIS A 82 -5.67 6.15 15.68
CA HIS A 82 -6.09 6.30 14.30
C HIS A 82 -4.90 6.44 13.32
N SER A 83 -3.87 5.59 13.44
CA SER A 83 -2.76 5.64 12.50
C SER A 83 -3.16 5.15 11.11
N MET A 84 -2.81 5.92 10.08
CA MET A 84 -3.16 5.66 8.69
C MET A 84 -1.92 5.72 7.78
N TRP A 85 -1.94 4.87 6.76
CA TRP A 85 -0.93 4.81 5.73
C TRP A 85 -1.57 4.81 4.35
N ASP A 86 -0.98 5.56 3.43
CA ASP A 86 -1.24 5.38 2.01
C ASP A 86 -0.52 4.11 1.54
N LEU A 87 -1.26 3.20 0.91
CA LEU A 87 -0.73 1.99 0.31
C LEU A 87 -0.54 2.18 -1.19
N ILE A 88 0.71 2.08 -1.63
CA ILE A 88 1.08 2.35 -3.02
C ILE A 88 1.97 1.25 -3.57
N SER A 89 1.90 1.04 -4.88
CA SER A 89 2.94 0.32 -5.61
C SER A 89 2.96 0.73 -7.08
N THR A 90 4.16 0.85 -7.65
CA THR A 90 4.35 1.02 -9.09
C THR A 90 3.85 -0.19 -9.88
N LYS A 91 3.84 -1.40 -9.28
CA LYS A 91 3.31 -2.63 -9.91
C LYS A 91 1.82 -2.57 -10.17
N LEU A 92 1.04 -1.87 -9.34
CA LEU A 92 -0.42 -1.77 -9.51
C LEU A 92 -0.83 -1.12 -10.83
N TRP A 93 -0.04 -0.17 -11.33
CA TRP A 93 -0.32 0.53 -12.59
C TRP A 93 -0.52 -0.43 -13.77
N ARG A 94 0.25 -1.53 -13.82
CA ARG A 94 0.10 -2.57 -14.84
C ARG A 94 -1.24 -3.30 -14.75
N TYR A 95 -1.74 -3.52 -13.53
CA TYR A 95 -2.96 -4.29 -13.33
C TYR A 95 -4.23 -3.47 -13.63
N PHE A 96 -4.16 -2.16 -13.42
CA PHE A 96 -5.28 -1.26 -13.67
C PHE A 96 -5.33 -0.67 -15.10
N GLU A 97 -4.44 -1.07 -16.01
CA GLU A 97 -4.41 -0.55 -17.39
C GLU A 97 -5.80 -0.63 -18.06
N ASN A 98 -6.53 -1.73 -17.85
CA ASN A 98 -7.86 -1.96 -18.43
C ASN A 98 -9.01 -1.54 -17.51
N GLY A 99 -8.73 -1.12 -16.27
CA GLY A 99 -9.75 -0.71 -15.31
C GLY A 99 -10.68 0.38 -15.86
N PHE A 100 -11.94 0.41 -15.43
CA PHE A 100 -12.93 1.43 -15.75
C PHE A 100 -12.73 2.72 -14.97
N SER A 101 -11.98 2.70 -13.88
CA SER A 101 -11.72 3.88 -13.05
C SER A 101 -10.82 4.93 -13.73
N TRP A 102 -10.16 4.59 -14.84
CA TRP A 102 -9.23 5.44 -15.59
C TRP A 102 -9.77 6.83 -15.97
N ASN A 103 -11.09 6.97 -16.12
CA ASN A 103 -11.73 8.22 -16.54
C ASN A 103 -12.10 9.12 -15.35
N LEU A 104 -12.05 8.60 -14.11
CA LEU A 104 -12.36 9.36 -12.92
C LEU A 104 -11.35 10.53 -12.75
N PRO A 105 -11.79 11.68 -12.21
CA PRO A 105 -10.89 12.78 -11.90
C PRO A 105 -9.79 12.31 -10.93
N GLN A 106 -8.54 12.64 -11.25
CA GLN A 106 -7.37 12.34 -10.40
C GLN A 106 -7.19 10.86 -10.04
N TRP A 107 -7.73 9.95 -10.84
CA TRP A 107 -7.58 8.52 -10.58
C TRP A 107 -6.12 8.07 -10.62
N VAL A 108 -5.73 7.34 -9.57
CA VAL A 108 -4.43 6.68 -9.42
C VAL A 108 -4.60 5.38 -8.63
N PRO A 109 -3.81 4.34 -8.92
CA PRO A 109 -3.86 3.09 -8.18
C PRO A 109 -3.21 3.25 -6.80
N ARG A 110 -4.02 3.24 -5.75
CA ARG A 110 -3.60 3.28 -4.35
C ARG A 110 -4.64 2.59 -3.46
N GLY A 111 -4.28 2.34 -2.21
CA GLY A 111 -5.20 1.95 -1.14
C GLY A 111 -4.88 2.67 0.15
N ILE A 112 -5.61 2.33 1.21
CA ILE A 112 -5.41 2.87 2.55
C ILE A 112 -5.26 1.71 3.52
N LEU A 113 -4.31 1.83 4.44
CA LEU A 113 -4.19 0.99 5.63
C LEU A 113 -4.52 1.85 6.84
N ARG A 114 -5.36 1.33 7.73
CA ARG A 114 -5.55 1.89 9.06
C ARG A 114 -5.35 0.81 10.10
N ILE A 115 -4.63 1.16 11.16
CA ILE A 115 -4.45 0.29 12.32
C ILE A 115 -5.10 0.99 13.51
N GLN A 116 -6.05 0.32 14.13
CA GLN A 116 -6.72 0.78 15.35
C GLN A 116 -6.32 -0.14 16.49
N THR A 117 -5.75 0.41 17.56
CA THR A 117 -5.32 -0.37 18.74
C THR A 117 -6.12 0.06 19.96
N ILE A 118 -6.75 -0.90 20.64
CA ILE A 118 -7.51 -0.71 21.87
C ILE A 118 -7.05 -1.79 22.88
N PHE A 119 -6.54 -1.39 24.04
CA PHE A 119 -6.08 -2.31 25.10
C PHE A 119 -5.16 -3.45 24.61
N ASN A 120 -4.13 -3.13 23.81
CA ASN A 120 -3.18 -4.06 23.19
C ASN A 120 -3.76 -5.02 22.14
N ALA A 121 -5.04 -4.91 21.81
CA ALA A 121 -5.64 -5.60 20.67
C ALA A 121 -5.75 -4.63 19.49
N SER A 122 -5.21 -5.03 18.34
CA SER A 122 -5.26 -4.21 17.13
C SER A 122 -6.28 -4.78 16.13
N ARG A 123 -6.94 -3.89 15.41
CA ARG A 123 -7.67 -4.22 14.18
C ARG A 123 -6.97 -3.53 13.03
N VAL A 124 -6.83 -4.27 11.94
CA VAL A 124 -6.24 -3.76 10.70
C VAL A 124 -7.35 -3.63 9.68
N TYR A 125 -7.40 -2.48 9.03
CA TYR A 125 -8.36 -2.11 8.00
C TYR A 125 -7.61 -1.79 6.71
N PHE A 126 -8.10 -2.32 5.60
CA PHE A 126 -7.63 -2.00 4.26
C PHE A 126 -8.77 -1.48 3.39
N ASP A 127 -8.47 -0.48 2.57
CA ASP A 127 -9.37 0.05 1.57
C ASP A 127 -8.71 0.04 0.19
N PHE A 128 -9.35 -0.60 -0.77
CA PHE A 128 -8.91 -0.64 -2.17
C PHE A 128 -10.10 -0.34 -3.08
N GLY A 129 -10.35 0.95 -3.32
CA GLY A 129 -11.38 1.41 -4.23
C GLY A 129 -12.79 1.21 -3.64
N SER A 130 -13.47 0.16 -4.09
CA SER A 130 -14.81 -0.22 -3.61
C SER A 130 -14.80 -1.44 -2.70
N ARG A 131 -13.61 -1.94 -2.32
CA ARG A 131 -13.46 -3.10 -1.47
C ARG A 131 -12.77 -2.76 -0.17
N THR A 132 -13.40 -3.21 0.91
CA THR A 132 -12.94 -3.00 2.27
C THR A 132 -12.63 -4.34 2.92
N PHE A 133 -11.52 -4.39 3.66
CA PHE A 133 -11.09 -5.58 4.38
C PHE A 133 -10.78 -5.23 5.83
N SER A 134 -11.13 -6.11 6.76
CA SER A 134 -10.69 -5.96 8.14
C SER A 134 -10.38 -7.28 8.81
N THR A 135 -9.46 -7.23 9.77
CA THR A 135 -9.20 -8.34 10.67
C THR A 135 -10.18 -8.35 11.84
N ASP A 136 -10.28 -9.50 12.50
CA ASP A 136 -10.65 -9.53 13.92
C ASP A 136 -9.54 -8.88 14.77
N GLN A 137 -9.64 -8.97 16.10
CA GLN A 137 -8.56 -8.52 16.97
C GLN A 137 -7.31 -9.40 16.78
N ILE A 138 -6.19 -8.74 16.46
CA ILE A 138 -4.89 -9.36 16.28
C ILE A 138 -3.84 -8.68 17.15
N ASN A 139 -2.76 -9.41 17.43
CA ASN A 139 -1.59 -8.86 18.09
C ASN A 139 -0.58 -8.44 17.01
N LEU A 140 -0.21 -7.16 17.04
CA LEU A 140 0.86 -6.64 16.19
C LEU A 140 2.18 -6.67 16.96
N PRO A 141 3.33 -6.85 16.27
CA PRO A 141 4.63 -6.83 16.92
C PRO A 141 4.87 -5.45 17.52
N ALA A 142 5.46 -5.38 18.71
CA ALA A 142 5.76 -4.11 19.37
C ALA A 142 6.88 -3.32 18.68
N GLU A 143 7.73 -4.01 17.93
CA GLU A 143 8.98 -3.48 17.37
C GLU A 143 9.00 -3.61 15.84
N ALA A 144 9.77 -2.72 15.20
CA ALA A 144 10.05 -2.82 13.78
C ALA A 144 10.92 -4.05 13.49
N SER A 145 10.59 -4.79 12.45
CA SER A 145 11.30 -5.98 11.99
C SER A 145 11.08 -6.17 10.50
N THR A 146 12.10 -6.67 9.82
CA THR A 146 12.00 -7.09 8.41
C THR A 146 11.18 -8.38 8.24
N GLN A 147 10.89 -9.08 9.34
CA GLN A 147 10.07 -10.29 9.33
C GLN A 147 8.62 -9.96 8.97
N VAL A 148 8.14 -10.60 7.90
CA VAL A 148 6.73 -10.53 7.51
C VAL A 148 5.91 -11.46 8.39
N LEU A 149 4.88 -10.92 9.02
CA LEU A 149 3.87 -11.65 9.78
C LEU A 149 2.61 -11.77 8.96
N PHE A 150 2.02 -12.97 8.92
CA PHE A 150 0.84 -13.26 8.13
C PHE A 150 -0.42 -13.28 8.98
N TYR A 151 -1.49 -12.68 8.45
CA TYR A 151 -2.79 -12.55 9.07
C TYR A 151 -3.90 -12.84 8.05
N ALA A 152 -5.13 -12.97 8.53
CA ALA A 152 -6.32 -13.08 7.69
C ALA A 152 -7.23 -11.86 7.91
N ALA A 153 -7.78 -11.32 6.82
CA ALA A 153 -8.79 -10.26 6.85
C ALA A 153 -10.00 -10.71 6.03
N ARG A 154 -11.19 -10.29 6.47
CA ARG A 154 -12.44 -10.55 5.76
C ARG A 154 -12.78 -9.38 4.86
N CYS A 155 -13.12 -9.67 3.60
CA CYS A 155 -13.71 -8.71 2.67
C CYS A 155 -15.18 -8.47 3.03
N HIS A 156 -15.58 -7.21 3.22
CA HIS A 156 -16.94 -6.88 3.62
C HIS A 156 -17.96 -7.03 2.50
N GLU A 157 -17.53 -6.87 1.24
CA GLU A 157 -18.42 -6.94 0.07
C GLU A 157 -18.68 -8.37 -0.38
N THR A 158 -17.70 -9.26 -0.24
CA THR A 158 -17.80 -10.65 -0.72
C THR A 158 -17.91 -11.67 0.40
N GLY A 159 -17.59 -11.29 1.63
CA GLY A 159 -17.48 -12.19 2.77
C GLY A 159 -16.29 -13.14 2.74
N ALA A 160 -15.45 -13.09 1.69
CA ALA A 160 -14.28 -13.95 1.54
C ALA A 160 -13.12 -13.53 2.45
N ASP A 161 -12.40 -14.51 2.98
CA ASP A 161 -11.18 -14.28 3.74
C ASP A 161 -9.96 -14.20 2.81
N VAL A 162 -9.09 -13.24 3.08
CA VAL A 162 -7.83 -13.04 2.37
C VAL A 162 -6.66 -13.08 3.35
N HIS A 163 -5.60 -13.77 2.96
CA HIS A 163 -4.37 -13.79 3.74
C HIS A 163 -3.46 -12.67 3.26
N PHE A 164 -2.85 -11.95 4.21
CA PHE A 164 -1.95 -10.85 3.92
C PHE A 164 -0.75 -10.86 4.87
N GLY A 165 0.35 -10.27 4.43
CA GLY A 165 1.56 -10.12 5.22
C GLY A 165 1.79 -8.66 5.62
N LEU A 166 2.27 -8.41 6.83
CA LEU A 166 2.73 -7.11 7.30
C LEU A 166 4.15 -7.23 7.86
N ALA A 167 5.00 -6.26 7.53
CA ALA A 167 6.23 -5.98 8.24
C ALA A 167 6.31 -4.48 8.56
N PHE A 168 6.67 -4.15 9.80
CA PHE A 168 6.85 -2.78 10.25
C PHE A 168 8.33 -2.46 10.16
N LEU A 169 8.69 -1.39 9.47
CA LEU A 169 10.06 -1.00 9.25
C LEU A 169 10.36 0.31 9.98
N ALA A 170 11.64 0.66 10.03
CA ALA A 170 12.11 1.96 10.48
C ALA A 170 11.38 3.12 9.78
N ASP A 171 11.37 4.29 10.41
CA ASP A 171 10.77 5.53 9.89
C ASP A 171 9.26 5.45 9.56
N GLY A 172 8.56 4.44 10.07
CA GLY A 172 7.10 4.35 10.04
C GLY A 172 6.58 3.80 8.74
N PHE A 173 7.47 3.22 7.95
CA PHE A 173 7.09 2.46 6.77
C PHE A 173 6.50 1.12 7.17
N VAL A 174 5.49 0.72 6.42
CA VAL A 174 4.91 -0.62 6.52
C VAL A 174 5.06 -1.29 5.16
N LYS A 175 5.60 -2.50 5.14
CA LYS A 175 5.54 -3.36 3.95
C LYS A 175 4.31 -4.24 4.06
N VAL A 176 3.43 -4.20 3.06
CA VAL A 176 2.23 -5.04 3.00
C VAL A 176 2.35 -6.01 1.83
N GLN A 177 2.10 -7.29 2.06
CA GLN A 177 1.94 -8.30 1.03
C GLN A 177 0.45 -8.64 0.93
N PHE A 178 -0.17 -8.39 -0.21
CA PHE A 178 -1.62 -8.58 -0.37
C PHE A 178 -1.93 -9.33 -1.67
N PRO A 179 -2.99 -10.17 -1.74
CA PRO A 179 -3.39 -10.79 -2.99
C PRO A 179 -3.79 -9.73 -4.03
N ALA A 180 -3.17 -9.76 -5.21
CA ALA A 180 -3.39 -8.76 -6.25
C ALA A 180 -4.86 -8.73 -6.70
N LEU A 181 -5.51 -9.90 -6.82
CA LEU A 181 -6.93 -10.00 -7.14
C LEU A 181 -7.82 -9.26 -6.13
N ALA A 182 -7.47 -9.28 -4.85
CA ALA A 182 -8.22 -8.60 -3.81
C ALA A 182 -8.11 -7.06 -3.97
N VAL A 183 -6.92 -6.56 -4.35
CA VAL A 183 -6.66 -5.13 -4.59
C VAL A 183 -7.32 -4.63 -5.88
N VAL A 184 -7.22 -5.38 -6.98
CA VAL A 184 -7.63 -4.88 -8.31
C VAL A 184 -9.05 -5.28 -8.70
N GLY A 185 -9.60 -6.30 -8.05
CA GLY A 185 -10.94 -6.83 -8.35
C GLY A 185 -12.08 -5.87 -8.01
N ALA A 186 -11.79 -4.74 -7.36
CA ALA A 186 -12.73 -3.64 -7.19
C ALA A 186 -13.09 -2.95 -8.52
N ASP A 187 -12.21 -3.03 -9.52
CA ASP A 187 -12.41 -2.39 -10.81
C ASP A 187 -12.74 -3.43 -11.90
N ALA A 188 -13.97 -3.38 -12.40
CA ALA A 188 -14.54 -4.34 -13.34
C ALA A 188 -13.80 -4.44 -14.69
N GLY A 189 -12.99 -3.43 -15.05
CA GLY A 189 -12.19 -3.47 -16.27
C GLY A 189 -10.86 -4.25 -16.13
N CYS A 190 -10.43 -4.56 -14.90
CA CYS A 190 -9.14 -5.20 -14.65
C CYS A 190 -9.15 -6.69 -15.04
N ARG A 191 -8.00 -7.20 -15.51
CA ARG A 191 -7.83 -8.61 -15.92
C ARG A 191 -7.71 -9.54 -14.70
N ALA A 192 -8.81 -9.73 -13.98
CA ALA A 192 -8.89 -10.54 -12.76
C ALA A 192 -8.33 -11.97 -12.93
N GLY A 193 -8.54 -12.60 -14.09
CA GLY A 193 -8.05 -13.96 -14.38
C GLY A 193 -6.53 -14.10 -14.48
N VAL A 194 -5.77 -13.01 -14.68
CA VAL A 194 -4.30 -13.05 -14.80
C VAL A 194 -3.60 -12.90 -13.44
N VAL A 195 -4.33 -12.49 -12.40
CA VAL A 195 -3.76 -12.08 -11.09
C VAL A 195 -4.19 -12.95 -9.92
N VAL A 196 -4.85 -14.08 -10.18
CA VAL A 196 -5.47 -14.94 -9.15
C VAL A 196 -4.48 -15.38 -8.07
N ASP A 197 -3.28 -15.81 -8.47
CA ASP A 197 -2.24 -16.30 -7.55
C ASP A 197 -1.11 -15.29 -7.32
N THR A 198 -1.29 -14.03 -7.75
CA THR A 198 -0.23 -13.02 -7.64
C THR A 198 -0.35 -12.28 -6.32
N VAL A 199 0.77 -12.15 -5.61
CA VAL A 199 0.88 -11.24 -4.45
C VAL A 199 1.50 -9.92 -4.90
N VAL A 200 0.89 -8.81 -4.51
CA VAL A 200 1.46 -7.48 -4.67
C VAL A 200 2.11 -7.03 -3.37
N GLU A 201 3.31 -6.47 -3.50
CA GLU A 201 3.98 -5.81 -2.39
C GLU A 201 3.65 -4.31 -2.45
N LEU A 202 3.01 -3.82 -1.40
CA LEU A 202 2.62 -2.42 -1.25
C LEU A 202 3.54 -1.76 -0.24
N THR A 203 3.90 -0.52 -0.55
CA THR A 203 4.57 0.39 0.37
C THR A 203 3.51 1.18 1.11
N GLY A 204 3.46 1.03 2.43
CA GLY A 204 2.69 1.85 3.35
C GLY A 204 3.52 3.06 3.78
N VAL A 205 3.04 4.26 3.45
CA VAL A 205 3.65 5.54 3.83
C VAL A 205 2.75 6.24 4.84
N TYR A 206 3.30 6.56 6.02
CA TYR A 206 2.55 7.22 7.08
C TYR A 206 2.02 8.60 6.63
N MET A 207 0.77 8.91 6.98
CA MET A 207 0.07 10.15 6.63
C MET A 207 0.13 11.23 7.69
#